data_AF-A0A2E1HB09-F1
#
_entry.id   AF-A0A2E1HB09-F1
#
_cell.length_a   1.000
_cell.length_b   1.000
_cell.length_c   1.000
_cell.angle_alpha   90.00
_cell.angle_beta   90.00
_cell.angle_gamma   90.00
#
_symmetry.space_group_name_H-M   'P 1'
#
loop_
_entity.id
_entity.type
_entity.pdbx_description
1 polymer ?
#
loop_
_entity_poly.entity_id
_entity_poly.type
_entity_poly.pdbx_seq_one_letter_code
_entity_poly.pdbx_strand_id
1 'polypeptide(L)'
;MTILILEDEPIIAVDLEEIVSEHLPGSVFVTGTLAAALDYVKKAGRDIDFALLDLQLGRDGSTSIPVARLLMAANVPFCFVSATTEAIPGDLQDRPQVNKPFQPKEIEAVLPVAA
;
A
#
# COMPACT_ATOMS: atom_id res chain seq x y z
N MET A 1 -4.48 14.34 3.84
CA MET A 1 -4.43 13.25 2.86
C MET A 1 -4.90 11.95 3.49
N THR A 2 -5.42 11.02 2.71
CA THR A 2 -5.87 9.70 3.16
C THR A 2 -4.98 8.63 2.53
N ILE A 3 -4.21 7.95 3.36
CA ILE A 3 -3.24 6.93 2.95
C ILE A 3 -3.74 5.56 3.41
N LEU A 4 -3.81 4.59 2.50
CA LEU A 4 -4.10 3.19 2.82
C LEU A 4 -2.79 2.41 2.98
N ILE A 5 -2.63 1.69 4.08
CA ILE A 5 -1.55 0.72 4.27
C ILE A 5 -2.17 -0.67 4.40
N LEU A 6 -1.81 -1.57 3.50
CA LEU A 6 -2.21 -2.97 3.52
C LEU A 6 -0.98 -3.85 3.81
N GLU A 7 -0.83 -4.27 5.06
CA GLU A 7 0.36 -4.97 5.57
C GLU A 7 -0.07 -5.91 6.71
N ASP A 8 0.17 -7.21 6.57
CA ASP A 8 -0.23 -8.21 7.56
C ASP A 8 0.79 -8.41 8.68
N GLU A 9 2.04 -7.98 8.49
CA GLU A 9 3.07 -7.98 9.53
C GLU A 9 2.94 -6.73 10.42
N PRO A 10 2.53 -6.84 11.71
CA PRO A 10 2.22 -5.67 12.52
C PRO A 10 3.41 -4.72 12.74
N ILE A 11 4.63 -5.26 12.78
CA ILE A 11 5.85 -4.45 12.94
C ILE A 11 6.07 -3.59 11.71
N ILE A 12 5.98 -4.18 10.51
CA ILE A 12 6.13 -3.44 9.27
C ILE A 12 5.01 -2.41 9.10
N ALA A 13 3.78 -2.76 9.48
CA ALA A 13 2.64 -1.86 9.41
C ALA A 13 2.86 -0.60 10.27
N VAL A 14 3.37 -0.77 11.49
CA VAL A 14 3.72 0.33 12.41
C VAL A 14 4.84 1.18 11.82
N ASP A 15 5.93 0.56 11.33
CA ASP A 15 7.04 1.28 10.72
C ASP A 15 6.57 2.14 9.53
N LEU A 16 5.73 1.60 8.66
CA LEU A 16 5.17 2.33 7.52
C LEU A 16 4.23 3.47 7.97
N GLU A 17 3.39 3.23 8.97
CA GLU A 17 2.49 4.25 9.53
C GLU A 17 3.27 5.42 10.14
N GLU A 18 4.35 5.13 10.88
CA GLU A 18 5.25 6.16 11.43
C GLU A 18 5.89 6.99 10.32
N ILE A 19 6.51 6.35 9.31
CA ILE A 19 7.15 7.05 8.18
C ILE A 19 6.14 7.94 7.46
N VAL A 20 4.94 7.43 7.16
CA VAL A 20 3.89 8.20 6.48
C VAL A 20 3.44 9.39 7.33
N SER A 21 3.22 9.18 8.63
CA SER A 21 2.70 10.21 9.54
C SER A 21 3.72 11.34 9.81
N GLU A 22 5.02 11.05 9.72
CA GLU A 22 6.07 12.06 9.84
C GLU A 22 6.16 12.97 8.59
N HIS A 23 5.82 12.45 7.41
CA HIS A 23 6.02 13.15 6.14
C HIS A 23 4.75 13.75 5.54
N LEU A 24 3.57 13.21 5.86
CA LEU A 24 2.31 13.61 5.27
C LEU A 24 1.26 13.96 6.33
N PRO A 25 0.68 15.18 6.28
CA PRO A 25 -0.44 15.51 7.14
C PRO A 25 -1.71 14.78 6.66
N GLY A 26 -2.38 14.08 7.57
CA GLY A 26 -3.65 13.44 7.24
C GLY A 26 -4.02 12.24 8.09
N SER A 27 -4.82 11.36 7.49
CA SER A 27 -5.30 10.12 8.09
C SER A 27 -4.64 8.93 7.39
N VAL A 28 -4.09 8.03 8.19
CA VAL A 28 -3.59 6.74 7.74
C VAL A 28 -4.61 5.69 8.14
N PHE A 29 -5.02 4.84 7.18
CA PHE A 29 -5.83 3.67 7.44
C PHE A 29 -4.98 2.42 7.23
N VAL A 30 -4.70 1.71 8.32
CA VAL A 30 -3.88 0.51 8.32
C VAL A 30 -4.75 -0.74 8.45
N THR A 31 -4.50 -1.74 7.62
CA THR A 31 -5.13 -3.05 7.76
C THR A 31 -4.22 -4.18 7.30
N GLY A 32 -4.29 -5.34 7.95
CA GLY A 32 -3.54 -6.54 7.56
C GLY A 32 -4.36 -7.58 6.81
N THR A 33 -5.57 -7.24 6.34
CA THR A 33 -6.44 -8.22 5.68
C THR A 33 -6.93 -7.72 4.34
N LEU A 34 -6.92 -8.63 3.35
CA LEU A 34 -7.47 -8.37 2.02
C LEU A 34 -8.92 -7.91 2.08
N ALA A 35 -9.74 -8.55 2.92
CA ALA A 35 -11.16 -8.25 3.04
C ALA A 35 -11.43 -6.82 3.52
N ALA A 36 -10.74 -6.35 4.56
CA ALA A 36 -10.89 -5.00 5.07
C ALA A 36 -10.37 -3.94 4.09
N ALA A 37 -9.24 -4.20 3.41
CA ALA A 37 -8.73 -3.30 2.39
C ALA A 37 -9.70 -3.17 1.20
N LEU A 38 -10.27 -4.29 0.73
CA LEU A 38 -11.27 -4.27 -0.33
C LEU A 38 -12.53 -3.49 0.06
N ASP A 39 -13.04 -3.69 1.27
CA ASP A 39 -14.20 -2.97 1.77
C ASP A 39 -13.92 -1.45 1.87
N TYR A 40 -12.75 -1.09 2.37
CA TYR A 40 -12.31 0.31 2.47
C TYR A 40 -12.20 0.97 1.10
N VAL A 41 -11.48 0.36 0.14
CA VAL A 41 -11.31 0.92 -1.21
C VAL A 41 -12.65 1.04 -1.94
N LYS A 42 -13.59 0.10 -1.76
CA LYS A 42 -14.93 0.21 -2.35
C LYS A 42 -15.75 1.37 -1.80
N LYS A 43 -15.56 1.71 -0.51
CA LYS A 43 -16.28 2.80 0.16
C LYS A 43 -15.66 4.16 -0.11
N ALA A 44 -14.34 4.28 0.00
CA ALA A 44 -13.61 5.53 -0.17
C ALA A 44 -13.32 5.84 -1.65
N GLY A 45 -12.98 4.83 -2.45
CA GLY A 45 -12.66 4.99 -3.86
C GLY A 45 -11.56 6.02 -4.10
N ARG A 46 -11.93 7.14 -4.75
CA ARG A 46 -11.05 8.26 -5.12
C ARG A 46 -10.75 9.23 -3.98
N ASP A 47 -11.35 9.03 -2.81
CA ASP A 47 -11.00 9.79 -1.59
C ASP A 47 -9.70 9.28 -0.95
N ILE A 48 -9.14 8.18 -1.45
CA ILE A 48 -7.80 7.69 -1.10
C ILE A 48 -6.78 8.43 -1.98
N ASP A 49 -5.83 9.10 -1.35
CA ASP A 49 -4.79 9.84 -2.07
C ASP A 49 -3.63 8.95 -2.52
N PHE A 50 -3.30 7.92 -1.73
CA PHE A 50 -2.21 6.98 -2.02
C PHE A 50 -2.36 5.67 -1.23
N ALA A 51 -1.73 4.59 -1.70
CA ALA A 51 -1.66 3.34 -0.96
C ALA A 51 -0.28 2.66 -0.96
N LEU A 52 0.05 2.01 0.14
CA LEU A 52 1.18 1.09 0.29
C LEU A 52 0.62 -0.33 0.46
N LEU A 53 1.03 -1.26 -0.40
CA LEU A 53 0.50 -2.62 -0.42
C LEU A 53 1.62 -3.64 -0.25
N ASP A 54 1.56 -4.50 0.76
CA ASP A 54 2.30 -5.76 0.69
C ASP A 54 1.66 -6.65 -0.37
N LEU A 55 2.49 -7.24 -1.24
CA LEU A 55 2.03 -8.12 -2.30
C LEU A 55 1.42 -9.39 -1.74
N GLN A 56 2.09 -10.01 -0.76
CA GLN A 56 1.70 -11.28 -0.18
C GLN A 56 1.07 -11.02 1.19
N LEU A 57 -0.11 -11.59 1.43
CA LEU A 57 -0.85 -11.39 2.68
C LEU A 57 -0.99 -12.73 3.38
N GLY A 58 -0.37 -12.86 4.54
CA GLY A 58 -0.40 -14.09 5.31
C GLY A 58 0.24 -15.28 4.60
N ARG A 59 -0.08 -16.48 5.09
CA ARG A 59 0.52 -17.74 4.62
C ARG A 59 -0.39 -18.57 3.71
N ASP A 60 -1.62 -18.12 3.48
CA ASP A 60 -2.62 -18.85 2.69
C ASP A 60 -2.50 -18.59 1.17
N GLY A 61 -1.54 -17.78 0.75
CA GLY A 61 -1.33 -17.40 -0.64
C GLY A 61 -2.19 -16.23 -1.10
N SER A 62 -2.90 -15.57 -0.18
CA SER A 62 -3.61 -14.33 -0.50
C SER A 62 -2.64 -13.25 -0.98
N THR A 63 -3.11 -12.41 -1.90
CA THR A 63 -2.31 -11.30 -2.43
C THR A 63 -3.11 -10.01 -2.47
N SER A 64 -2.44 -8.86 -2.44
CA SER A 64 -3.07 -7.54 -2.57
C SER A 64 -3.47 -7.19 -4.01
N ILE A 65 -3.21 -8.05 -4.99
CA ILE A 65 -3.55 -7.83 -6.41
C ILE A 65 -5.00 -7.38 -6.64
N PRO A 66 -6.03 -7.96 -5.98
CA PRO A 66 -7.40 -7.49 -6.12
C PRO A 66 -7.59 -6.03 -5.64
N VAL A 67 -6.88 -5.62 -4.58
CA VAL A 67 -6.90 -4.24 -4.07
C VAL A 67 -6.19 -3.31 -5.04
N ALA A 68 -5.01 -3.70 -5.54
CA ALA A 68 -4.25 -2.94 -6.53
C ALA A 68 -5.07 -2.64 -7.80
N ARG A 69 -5.86 -3.61 -8.27
CA ARG A 69 -6.77 -3.42 -9.41
C ARG A 69 -7.90 -2.45 -9.13
N LEU A 70 -8.47 -2.47 -7.92
CA LEU A 70 -9.50 -1.50 -7.55
C LEU A 70 -8.93 -0.08 -7.44
N LEU A 71 -7.74 0.07 -6.87
CA LEU A 71 -7.03 1.36 -6.81
C LEU A 71 -6.71 1.87 -8.21
N MET A 72 -6.21 1.00 -9.09
CA MET A 72 -5.97 1.34 -10.50
C MET A 72 -7.25 1.81 -11.20
N ALA A 73 -8.36 1.10 -11.05
CA ALA A 73 -9.65 1.49 -11.63
C ALA A 73 -10.18 2.82 -11.07
N ALA A 74 -9.85 3.12 -9.81
CA ALA A 74 -10.18 4.38 -9.14
C ALA A 74 -9.19 5.52 -9.46
N ASN A 75 -8.14 5.28 -10.25
CA ASN A 75 -7.02 6.21 -10.50
C ASN A 75 -6.26 6.65 -9.24
N VAL A 76 -6.24 5.78 -8.22
CA VAL A 76 -5.46 6.02 -7.00
C VAL A 76 -4.03 5.51 -7.22
N PRO A 77 -3.00 6.35 -7.01
CA PRO A 77 -1.61 5.91 -7.07
C PRO A 77 -1.27 4.99 -5.88
N PHE A 78 -0.41 4.01 -6.10
CA PHE A 78 0.03 3.09 -5.05
C PHE A 78 1.43 2.54 -5.33
N CYS A 79 2.07 2.05 -4.28
CA CYS A 79 3.37 1.39 -4.31
C CYS A 79 3.26 0.01 -3.66
N PHE A 80 3.96 -0.99 -4.21
CA PHE A 80 4.13 -2.28 -3.56
C PHE A 80 5.33 -2.24 -2.60
N VAL A 81 5.13 -2.71 -1.37
CA VAL A 81 6.20 -2.85 -0.38
C VAL A 81 6.26 -4.32 0.04
N SER A 82 7.13 -5.11 -0.59
CA SER A 82 7.11 -6.57 -0.39
C SER A 82 8.49 -7.22 -0.42
N ALA A 83 8.62 -8.41 0.13
CA ALA A 83 9.85 -9.20 0.08
C ALA A 83 10.08 -9.87 -1.30
N THR A 84 9.02 -10.04 -2.09
CA THR A 84 9.09 -10.56 -3.47
C THR A 84 8.14 -9.79 -4.38
N THR A 85 8.55 -9.60 -5.63
CA THR A 85 7.78 -8.93 -6.68
C THR A 85 7.48 -9.84 -7.87
N GLU A 86 7.89 -11.11 -7.79
CA GLU A 86 7.77 -12.10 -8.88
C GLU A 86 6.31 -12.40 -9.24
N ALA A 87 5.40 -12.26 -8.27
CA ALA A 87 3.97 -12.52 -8.44
C ALA A 87 3.18 -11.31 -8.96
N ILE A 88 3.83 -10.18 -9.27
CA ILE A 88 3.15 -8.98 -9.79
C ILE A 88 2.73 -9.22 -11.26
N PRO A 89 1.42 -9.18 -11.58
CA PRO A 89 0.92 -9.26 -12.94
C PRO A 89 1.47 -8.14 -13.84
N GLY A 90 1.64 -8.41 -15.14
CA GLY A 90 2.24 -7.46 -16.09
C GLY A 90 1.58 -6.08 -16.14
N ASP A 91 0.26 -6.00 -15.93
CA ASP A 91 -0.49 -4.73 -15.85
C ASP A 91 -0.14 -3.86 -14.63
N LEU A 92 0.55 -4.44 -13.66
CA LEU A 92 0.93 -3.80 -12.39
C LEU A 92 2.46 -3.64 -12.24
N GLN A 93 3.27 -4.14 -13.18
CA GLN A 93 4.73 -4.10 -13.08
C GLN A 93 5.32 -2.69 -13.20
N ASP A 94 4.62 -1.77 -13.89
CA ASP A 94 5.06 -0.37 -14.04
C ASP A 94 4.85 0.48 -12.76
N ARG A 95 4.28 -0.11 -11.70
CA ARG A 95 4.04 0.60 -10.43
C ARG A 95 5.33 0.64 -9.60
N PRO A 96 5.52 1.70 -8.78
CA PRO A 96 6.63 1.76 -7.84
C PRO A 96 6.66 0.53 -6.91
N GLN A 97 7.86 0.05 -6.62
CA GLN A 97 8.10 -1.12 -5.79
C GLN A 97 9.26 -0.81 -4.84
N VAL A 98 9.07 -1.14 -3.56
CA VAL A 98 10.08 -1.09 -2.52
C VAL A 98 10.25 -2.49 -1.96
N ASN A 99 11.48 -2.99 -1.93
CA ASN A 99 11.74 -4.34 -1.43
C ASN A 99 11.92 -4.32 0.09
N LYS A 100 11.33 -5.29 0.79
CA LYS A 100 11.65 -5.57 2.20
C LYS A 100 13.01 -6.32 2.28
N PRO A 101 13.90 -6.01 3.24
CA PRO A 101 13.81 -4.90 4.20
C PRO A 101 14.10 -3.55 3.52
N PHE A 102 13.38 -2.51 3.94
CA PHE A 102 13.51 -1.15 3.40
C PHE A 102 14.10 -0.17 4.42
N GLN A 103 14.66 0.92 3.93
CA GLN A 103 15.01 2.09 4.72
C GLN A 103 13.87 3.12 4.65
N PRO A 104 13.66 3.94 5.70
CA PRO A 104 12.64 5.01 5.69
C PRO A 104 12.66 5.89 4.43
N LYS A 105 13.87 6.27 3.99
CA LYS A 105 14.09 7.08 2.79
C LYS A 105 13.56 6.47 1.49
N GLU A 106 13.49 5.16 1.40
CA GLU A 106 12.95 4.47 0.21
C GLU A 106 11.42 4.57 0.16
N ILE A 107 10.77 4.55 1.32
CA ILE A 107 9.33 4.81 1.44
C ILE A 107 9.05 6.30 1.19
N GLU A 108 9.82 7.20 1.80
CA GLU A 108 9.71 8.65 1.60
C GLU A 108 9.77 9.04 0.11
N ALA A 109 10.65 8.39 -0.66
CA ALA A 109 10.83 8.67 -2.09
C ALA A 109 9.61 8.31 -2.96
N VAL A 110 8.72 7.42 -2.48
CA VAL A 110 7.50 7.04 -3.21
C VAL A 110 6.25 7.75 -2.70
N LEU A 111 6.33 8.44 -1.55
CA LEU A 111 5.19 9.16 -1.00
C LEU A 111 4.78 10.32 -1.93
N PRO A 112 3.48 10.60 -2.04
CA PRO A 112 3.01 11.76 -2.80
C PRO A 112 3.52 13.05 -2.15
N VAL A 113 3.81 14.06 -2.96
CA VAL A 113 4.16 15.39 -2.44
C VAL A 113 2.88 16.05 -1.92
N ALA A 114 2.88 16.48 -0.66
CA ALA A 114 1.80 17.32 -0.13
C ALA A 114 1.75 18.63 -0.94
N ALA A 115 0.60 18.89 -1.58
CA ALA A 115 0.36 20.12 -2.35
C ALA A 115 0.12 21.35 -1.46
#